data_AF-A0A511N0E9-F1
#
_entry.id   AF-A0A511N0E9-F1
#
_cell.length_a   1.000
_cell.length_b   1.000
_cell.length_c   1.000
_cell.angle_alpha   90.00
_cell.angle_beta   90.00
_cell.angle_gamma   90.00
#
_symmetry.space_group_name_H-M   'P 1'
#
loop_
_entity.id
_entity.type
_entity.pdbx_description
1 polymer ?
#
loop_
_entity_poly.entity_id
_entity_poly.type
_entity_poly.pdbx_seq_one_letter_code
_entity_poly.pdbx_strand_id
1 'polypeptide(L)'
;MLTHTYVVPVPYDLLPDRELNALCCKRLGWQWKPHLWEFGSNWQYHAWFKGETLMGLPNFLLEDPLSVQLQRFLEEQELEKRYAEILFELVQGSTLSPEKAWYRLAHATPRQRIEAFLKVTEAE
;
A
#
# COMPACT_ATOMS: atom_id res chain seq x y z
N MET A 1 14.62 25.12 -19.73
CA MET A 1 15.16 24.85 -18.38
C MET A 1 14.34 23.71 -17.81
N LEU A 2 14.89 22.50 -17.75
CA LEU A 2 14.21 21.35 -17.13
C LEU A 2 14.39 21.50 -15.62
N THR A 3 13.32 21.87 -14.91
CA THR A 3 13.28 21.73 -13.46
C THR A 3 13.27 20.24 -13.16
N HIS A 4 14.44 19.70 -12.80
CA HIS A 4 14.49 18.39 -12.15
C HIS A 4 13.77 18.53 -10.81
N THR A 5 12.48 18.21 -10.80
CA THR A 5 11.72 18.04 -9.58
C THR A 5 12.29 16.81 -8.90
N TYR A 6 13.19 17.01 -7.93
CA TYR A 6 13.69 15.91 -7.12
C TYR A 6 12.51 15.35 -6.32
N VAL A 7 11.97 14.22 -6.75
CA VAL A 7 11.01 13.45 -5.95
C VAL A 7 11.80 12.85 -4.81
N VAL A 8 11.64 13.41 -3.61
CA VAL A 8 12.22 12.83 -2.39
C VAL A 8 11.47 11.52 -2.13
N PRO A 9 12.15 10.36 -2.11
CA PRO A 9 11.48 9.09 -1.87
C PRO A 9 10.82 9.10 -0.50
N VAL A 10 9.55 8.71 -0.43
CA VAL A 10 8.84 8.62 0.85
C VAL A 10 9.37 7.41 1.64
N PRO A 11 9.83 7.58 2.89
CA PRO A 11 10.24 6.47 3.74
C PRO A 11 9.01 5.75 4.31
N TYR A 12 8.40 4.88 3.49
CA TYR A 12 7.16 4.16 3.82
C TYR A 12 7.28 3.26 5.06
N ASP A 13 8.48 2.76 5.35
CA ASP A 13 8.78 1.94 6.52
C ASP A 13 8.53 2.69 7.84
N LEU A 14 8.72 4.01 7.83
CA LEU A 14 8.52 4.89 8.99
C LEU A 14 7.08 5.40 9.13
N LEU A 15 6.23 5.23 8.11
CA LEU A 15 4.86 5.74 8.15
C LEU A 15 3.95 4.87 9.00
N PRO A 16 3.04 5.46 9.80
CA PRO A 16 2.01 4.69 10.49
C PRO A 16 1.07 4.03 9.49
N ASP A 17 0.52 2.88 9.86
CA ASP A 17 -0.40 2.06 9.05
C ASP A 17 -1.54 2.88 8.43
N ARG A 18 -2.09 3.82 9.20
CA ARG A 18 -3.15 4.73 8.74
C ARG A 18 -2.71 5.58 7.54
N GLU A 19 -1.48 6.08 7.55
CA GLU A 19 -0.95 6.93 6.48
C GLU A 19 -0.64 6.09 5.23
N LEU A 20 -0.08 4.89 5.39
CA LEU A 20 0.10 3.96 4.28
C LEU A 20 -1.22 3.64 3.58
N ASN A 21 -2.25 3.31 4.36
CA ASN A 21 -3.57 2.99 3.81
C ASN A 21 -4.19 4.19 3.09
N ALA A 22 -4.05 5.40 3.64
CA ALA A 22 -4.52 6.63 3.01
C ALA A 22 -3.80 6.89 1.67
N LEU A 23 -2.49 6.65 1.59
CA LEU A 23 -1.72 6.78 0.36
C LEU A 23 -2.18 5.76 -0.69
N CYS A 24 -2.46 4.51 -0.31
CA CYS A 24 -3.01 3.52 -1.24
C CYS A 24 -4.35 3.98 -1.83
N CYS A 25 -5.26 4.47 -0.98
CA CYS A 25 -6.54 5.00 -1.42
C CYS A 25 -6.34 6.16 -2.41
N LYS A 26 -5.41 7.07 -2.12
CA LYS A 26 -5.08 8.18 -3.01
C LYS A 26 -4.55 7.70 -4.36
N ARG A 27 -3.68 6.68 -4.40
CA ARG A 27 -3.14 6.10 -5.65
C ARG A 27 -4.23 5.51 -6.54
N LEU A 28 -5.19 4.82 -5.93
CA LEU A 28 -6.33 4.25 -6.63
C LEU A 28 -7.36 5.31 -7.08
N GLY A 29 -7.13 6.60 -6.81
CA GLY A 29 -8.06 7.68 -7.14
C GLY A 29 -9.28 7.73 -6.22
N TRP A 30 -9.24 7.08 -5.06
CA TRP A 30 -10.35 7.10 -4.11
C TRP A 30 -10.38 8.45 -3.42
N GLN A 31 -11.44 9.20 -3.68
CA GLN A 31 -11.68 10.46 -3.00
C GLN A 31 -12.23 10.17 -1.61
N TRP A 32 -11.64 10.83 -0.62
CA TRP A 32 -12.20 10.89 0.72
C TRP A 32 -13.59 11.51 0.63
N LYS A 33 -14.62 10.71 0.91
CA LYS A 33 -15.98 11.24 1.07
C LYS A 33 -16.24 11.37 2.56
N PRO A 34 -16.35 12.59 3.09
CA PRO A 34 -16.71 12.77 4.49
C PRO A 34 -18.07 12.12 4.71
N HIS A 35 -18.14 11.15 5.62
CA HIS A 35 -19.40 10.50 5.95
C HIS A 35 -20.19 11.40 6.92
N LEU A 36 -21.52 11.42 6.78
CA LEU A 36 -22.47 12.19 7.63
C LEU A 36 -22.30 12.01 9.15
N TRP A 37 -21.54 11.00 9.57
CA TRP A 37 -21.34 10.54 10.94
C TRP A 37 -20.19 11.31 11.63
N GLU A 38 -19.39 12.05 10.84
CA GLU A 38 -18.31 12.95 11.30
C GLU A 38 -18.86 14.16 12.06
N PHE A 39 -20.16 14.45 11.93
CA PHE A 39 -20.84 15.49 12.71
C PHE A 39 -21.31 14.93 14.07
N GLY A 40 -20.37 14.79 15.01
CA GLY A 40 -20.72 14.73 16.45
C GLY A 40 -20.37 13.45 17.22
N SER A 41 -19.54 12.55 16.68
CA SER A 41 -19.21 11.29 17.37
C SER A 41 -17.71 11.01 17.44
N ASN A 42 -17.18 10.78 18.66
CA ASN A 42 -15.78 10.38 18.89
C ASN A 42 -15.49 8.92 18.49
N TRP A 43 -16.50 8.18 18.02
CA TRP A 43 -16.34 6.80 17.54
C TRP A 43 -15.41 6.69 16.31
N GLN A 44 -15.18 7.80 15.60
CA GLN A 44 -14.20 7.95 14.53
C GLN A 44 -12.73 7.76 14.93
N TYR A 45 -12.43 7.68 16.23
CA TYR A 45 -11.10 7.31 16.71
C TYR A 45 -10.99 5.81 17.02
N HIS A 46 -12.11 5.08 17.05
CA HIS A 46 -12.19 3.70 17.57
C HIS A 46 -12.67 2.66 16.54
N ALA A 47 -13.37 3.04 15.46
CA ALA A 47 -13.94 2.09 14.51
C ALA A 47 -12.98 1.68 13.36
N TRP A 48 -11.74 1.32 13.71
CA TRP A 48 -10.84 0.58 12.80
C TRP A 48 -11.26 -0.90 12.64
N PHE A 49 -12.53 -1.19 12.90
CA PHE A 49 -13.08 -2.51 13.12
C PHE A 49 -14.09 -2.81 12.00
N LYS A 50 -13.82 -3.88 11.24
CA LYS A 50 -14.62 -4.46 10.14
C LYS A 50 -14.32 -3.98 8.71
N GLY A 51 -13.07 -4.09 8.26
CA GLY A 51 -12.74 -4.12 6.82
C GLY A 51 -12.83 -2.78 6.08
N GLU A 52 -13.54 -1.80 6.62
CA GLU A 52 -13.55 -0.41 6.18
C GLU A 52 -12.84 0.45 7.23
N THR A 53 -11.98 1.36 6.80
CA THR A 53 -11.64 2.52 7.62
C THR A 53 -12.88 3.37 7.81
N LEU A 54 -12.98 4.07 8.94
CA LEU A 54 -14.07 4.97 9.37
C LEU A 54 -14.61 5.99 8.33
N MET A 55 -13.95 6.11 7.19
CA MET A 55 -14.26 7.05 6.12
C MET A 55 -14.71 6.34 4.82
N GLY A 56 -15.18 5.08 4.92
CA GLY A 56 -15.65 4.30 3.78
C GLY A 56 -14.54 3.90 2.81
N LEU A 57 -13.27 3.98 3.24
CA LEU A 57 -12.11 3.54 2.45
C LEU A 57 -11.68 2.15 2.93
N PRO A 58 -11.29 1.22 2.05
CA PRO A 58 -10.82 -0.12 2.39
C PRO A 58 -9.60 -0.03 3.28
N ASN A 59 -9.45 -1.00 4.17
CA ASN A 59 -8.22 -1.18 4.94
C ASN A 59 -7.38 -2.28 4.30
N PHE A 60 -6.53 -1.90 3.35
CA PHE A 60 -5.69 -2.83 2.60
C PHE A 60 -4.70 -3.60 3.49
N LEU A 61 -4.35 -3.08 4.67
CA LEU A 61 -3.44 -3.75 5.61
C LEU A 61 -4.07 -4.98 6.28
N LEU A 62 -5.41 -5.12 6.20
CA LEU A 62 -6.14 -6.30 6.68
C LEU A 62 -6.40 -7.32 5.56
N GLU A 63 -6.01 -7.00 4.33
CA GLU A 63 -6.24 -7.86 3.17
C GLU A 63 -4.96 -8.62 2.83
N ASP A 64 -5.01 -9.95 2.95
CA ASP A 64 -3.95 -10.88 2.54
C ASP A 64 -4.60 -12.06 1.79
N PRO A 65 -4.23 -12.35 0.53
CA PRO A 65 -3.22 -11.69 -0.30
C PRO A 65 -3.56 -10.23 -0.68
N LEU A 66 -2.65 -9.56 -1.43
CA LEU A 66 -2.86 -8.20 -1.94
C LEU A 66 -4.27 -8.04 -2.52
N SER A 67 -4.97 -6.97 -2.15
CA SER A 67 -6.35 -6.74 -2.59
C SER A 67 -6.50 -6.79 -4.11
N VAL A 68 -7.66 -7.25 -4.57
CA VAL A 68 -7.99 -7.33 -6.00
C VAL A 68 -7.93 -5.95 -6.67
N GLN A 69 -8.27 -4.89 -5.93
CA GLN A 69 -8.24 -3.51 -6.40
C GLN A 69 -6.81 -3.05 -6.67
N LEU A 70 -5.87 -3.33 -5.77
CA LEU A 70 -4.45 -3.01 -5.96
C LEU A 70 -3.85 -3.85 -7.09
N GLN A 71 -4.22 -5.13 -7.18
CA GLN A 71 -3.76 -6.01 -8.26
C GLN A 71 -4.22 -5.51 -9.63
N ARG A 72 -5.50 -5.16 -9.79
CA ARG A 72 -6.04 -4.61 -11.05
C ARG A 72 -5.31 -3.33 -11.46
N PHE A 73 -5.02 -2.46 -10.50
CA PHE A 73 -4.25 -1.25 -10.80
C PHE A 73 -2.86 -1.58 -11.33
N LEU A 74 -2.16 -2.54 -10.73
CA LEU A 74 -0.84 -2.97 -11.20
C LEU A 74 -0.91 -3.53 -12.62
N GLU A 75 -1.94 -4.33 -12.93
CA GLU A 75 -2.17 -4.90 -14.26
C GLU A 75 -2.52 -3.82 -15.30
N GLU A 76 -3.42 -2.89 -14.97
CA GLU A 76 -3.83 -1.79 -15.85
C GLU A 76 -2.69 -0.80 -16.14
N GLN A 77 -1.70 -0.69 -15.25
CA GLN A 77 -0.53 0.18 -15.40
C GLN A 77 0.72 -0.58 -15.86
N GLU A 78 0.64 -1.89 -16.12
CA GLU A 78 1.77 -2.76 -16.52
C GLU A 78 2.96 -2.71 -15.53
N LEU A 79 2.65 -2.65 -14.22
CA LEU A 79 3.62 -2.49 -13.13
C LEU A 79 3.94 -3.80 -12.39
N GLU A 80 3.40 -4.95 -12.80
CA GLU A 80 3.46 -6.21 -12.05
C GLU A 80 4.90 -6.71 -11.89
N LYS A 81 5.71 -6.56 -12.94
CA LYS A 81 7.12 -6.96 -12.90
C LYS A 81 7.91 -6.12 -11.89
N ARG A 82 7.77 -4.79 -11.96
CA ARG A 82 8.48 -3.87 -11.06
C ARG A 82 7.99 -4.02 -9.62
N TYR A 83 6.70 -4.30 -9.42
CA TYR A 83 6.14 -4.65 -8.13
C TYR A 83 6.80 -5.91 -7.55
N ALA A 84 6.94 -6.98 -8.35
CA ALA A 84 7.56 -8.22 -7.92
C ALA A 84 9.04 -8.02 -7.55
N GLU A 85 9.77 -7.23 -8.32
CA GLU A 85 11.16 -6.86 -8.04
C GLU A 85 11.29 -6.11 -6.70
N ILE A 86 10.48 -5.07 -6.49
CA ILE A 86 10.48 -4.29 -5.23
C ILE A 86 10.06 -5.16 -4.04
N LEU A 87 9.04 -6.00 -4.20
CA LEU A 87 8.61 -6.89 -3.11
C LEU A 87 9.71 -7.90 -2.74
N PHE A 88 10.44 -8.42 -3.74
CA PHE A 88 11.56 -9.31 -3.53
C PHE A 88 12.70 -8.64 -2.74
N GLU A 89 12.99 -7.36 -3.03
CA GLU A 89 13.94 -6.56 -2.26
C GLU A 89 13.47 -6.35 -0.81
N LEU A 90 12.20 -5.99 -0.61
CA LEU A 90 11.61 -5.75 0.72
C LEU A 90 11.63 -6.98 1.63
N VAL A 91 11.48 -8.18 1.06
CA VAL A 91 11.61 -9.44 1.81
C VAL A 91 13.05 -9.92 1.96
N GLN A 92 14.02 -9.12 1.49
CA GLN A 92 15.46 -9.41 1.47
C GLN A 92 15.80 -10.69 0.69
N GLY A 93 15.03 -11.00 -0.36
CA GLY A 93 15.15 -12.24 -1.12
C GLY A 93 16.54 -12.46 -1.74
N SER A 94 17.25 -11.39 -2.09
CA SER A 94 18.60 -11.43 -2.67
C SER A 94 19.66 -11.97 -1.71
N THR A 95 19.40 -11.91 -0.40
CA THR A 95 20.34 -12.39 0.65
C THR A 95 20.12 -13.85 1.02
N LEU A 96 19.09 -14.48 0.46
CA LEU A 96 18.61 -15.80 0.85
C LEU A 96 18.91 -16.83 -0.25
N SER A 97 18.99 -18.11 0.15
CA SER A 97 18.97 -19.20 -0.83
C SER A 97 17.63 -19.17 -1.60
N PRO A 98 17.59 -19.65 -2.87
CA PRO A 98 16.38 -19.57 -3.70
C PRO A 98 15.12 -20.08 -2.99
N GLU A 99 15.19 -21.26 -2.38
CA GLU A 99 14.08 -21.88 -1.65
C GLU A 99 13.55 -20.99 -0.50
N LYS A 100 14.47 -20.38 0.27
CA LYS A 100 14.11 -19.47 1.38
C LYS A 100 13.56 -18.15 0.87
N ALA A 101 14.06 -17.65 -0.25
CA ALA A 101 13.57 -16.44 -0.89
C ALA A 101 12.13 -16.62 -1.38
N TRP A 102 11.84 -17.74 -2.07
CA TRP A 102 10.48 -18.09 -2.48
C TRP A 102 9.53 -18.23 -1.29
N TYR A 103 9.97 -18.89 -0.21
CA TYR A 103 9.19 -19.00 1.02
C TYR A 103 8.89 -17.62 1.63
N ARG A 104 9.89 -16.75 1.75
CA ARG A 104 9.73 -15.38 2.27
C ARG A 104 8.81 -14.54 1.41
N LEU A 105 8.89 -14.66 0.09
CA LEU A 105 8.02 -13.95 -0.84
C LEU A 105 6.56 -14.40 -0.71
N ALA A 106 6.31 -15.71 -0.61
CA ALA A 106 4.97 -16.25 -0.39
C ALA A 106 4.36 -15.75 0.93
N HIS A 107 5.20 -15.60 1.97
CA HIS A 107 4.82 -15.11 3.30
C HIS A 107 5.09 -13.62 3.51
N ALA A 108 5.17 -12.82 2.44
CA ALA A 108 5.30 -11.37 2.56
C ALA A 108 4.10 -10.80 3.33
N THR A 109 4.37 -9.96 4.33
CA THR A 109 3.33 -9.34 5.16
C THR A 109 2.47 -8.37 4.34
N PRO A 110 1.21 -8.13 4.74
CA PRO A 110 0.36 -7.13 4.08
C PRO A 110 1.02 -5.75 3.99
N ARG A 111 1.75 -5.35 5.04
CA ARG A 111 2.53 -4.11 5.06
C ARG A 111 3.62 -4.08 3.98
N GLN A 112 4.40 -5.15 3.82
CA GLN A 112 5.42 -5.24 2.76
C GLN A 112 4.79 -5.21 1.36
N ARG A 113 3.63 -5.85 1.17
CA ARG A 113 2.90 -5.83 -0.10
C ARG A 113 2.39 -4.41 -0.43
N ILE A 114 1.85 -3.70 0.55
CA ILE A 114 1.42 -2.31 0.40
C ILE A 114 2.59 -1.37 0.16
N GLU A 115 3.70 -1.56 0.88
CA GLU A 115 4.90 -0.77 0.67
C GLU A 115 5.45 -0.98 -0.75
N ALA A 116 5.48 -2.22 -1.25
CA ALA A 116 5.85 -2.50 -2.63
C ALA A 116 4.92 -1.80 -3.63
N PHE A 117 3.61 -1.85 -3.39
CA PHE A 117 2.62 -1.15 -4.20
C PHE A 117 2.85 0.37 -4.20
N LEU A 118 3.09 0.97 -3.03
CA LEU A 118 3.30 2.41 -2.94
C LEU A 118 4.62 2.85 -3.60
N LYS A 119 5.68 2.05 -3.47
CA LYS A 119 6.98 2.30 -4.12
C LYS A 119 6.91 2.17 -5.63
N VAL A 120 6.22 1.16 -6.16
CA VAL A 120 6.10 0.98 -7.63
C VAL A 120 5.21 2.04 -8.27
N THR A 121 4.21 2.51 -7.52
CA THR A 121 3.27 3.55 -8.00
C THR A 121 3.75 4.96 -7.69
N GLU A 122 4.88 5.13 -6.98
CA GLU A 122 5.50 6.43 -6.76
C GLU A 122 5.93 7.03 -8.10
N ALA A 123 5.50 8.27 -8.34
CA ALA A 123 5.54 8.86 -9.66
C ALA A 123 6.99 8.97 -10.16
N GLU A 124 7.22 8.44 -11.36
CA GLU A 124 8.10 9.10 -12.33
C GLU A 124 7.46 10.41 -12.81
#